data_AF-A0A1J9Q610-F1
#
_entry.id   AF-A0A1J9Q610-F1
#
_cell.length_a   1.000
_cell.length_b   1.000
_cell.length_c   1.000
_cell.angle_alpha   90.00
_cell.angle_beta   90.00
_cell.angle_gamma   90.00
#
_symmetry.space_group_name_H-M   'P 1'
#
loop_
_entity.id
_entity.type
_entity.pdbx_description
1 polymer ?
#
loop_
_entity_poly.entity_id
_entity_poly.type
_entity_poly.pdbx_seq_one_letter_code
_entity_poly.pdbx_strand_id
1 'polypeptide(L)'
;MQKSPSVSTVNVSTPTLAIKSASDCLTIQVLCPAEMGILYVAVYKPRQTLGTYHWALYLEESDSHSVFQVVGNPCQFRYQELSSRPESTDHHVENIFVAHIDDIQGYRVVVSSQVIDNETHHWGCQQWIFDVLESLPDDDVITDYDHAEAKFKLEMIFQVEIEGDG
;
A
#
# COMPACT_ATOMS: atom_id res chain seq x y z
N MET A 1 -26.74 -52.22 -78.30
CA MET A 1 -25.45 -51.68 -78.80
C MET A 1 -24.96 -50.72 -77.71
N GLN A 2 -24.02 -51.11 -76.85
CA GLN A 2 -22.57 -50.83 -77.00
C GLN A 2 -22.32 -49.36 -77.41
N LYS A 3 -21.70 -48.51 -76.58
CA LYS A 3 -20.29 -48.61 -76.15
C LYS A 3 -19.99 -47.73 -74.90
N SER A 4 -19.10 -48.20 -74.03
CA SER A 4 -18.49 -47.46 -72.88
C SER A 4 -17.24 -46.67 -73.35
N PRO A 5 -16.35 -46.12 -72.49
CA PRO A 5 -16.43 -45.76 -71.05
C PRO A 5 -15.86 -44.35 -70.73
N SER A 6 -15.89 -43.90 -69.45
CA SER A 6 -14.72 -43.19 -68.86
C SER A 6 -14.63 -43.29 -67.33
N VAL A 7 -13.54 -43.93 -66.91
CA VAL A 7 -12.73 -43.77 -65.67
C VAL A 7 -12.33 -42.28 -65.49
N SER A 8 -11.97 -41.69 -64.33
CA SER A 8 -11.67 -42.13 -62.94
C SER A 8 -12.74 -41.58 -61.95
N THR A 9 -12.63 -41.45 -60.61
CA THR A 9 -11.54 -41.62 -59.59
C THR A 9 -12.16 -41.96 -58.21
N VAL A 10 -11.34 -42.35 -57.23
CA VAL A 10 -11.73 -42.45 -55.80
C VAL A 10 -11.18 -41.25 -55.02
N ASN A 11 -12.03 -40.58 -54.22
CA ASN A 11 -11.58 -39.57 -53.26
C ASN A 11 -11.00 -40.25 -52.02
N VAL A 12 -9.68 -40.13 -51.82
CA VAL A 12 -9.00 -40.54 -50.59
C VAL A 12 -8.80 -39.30 -49.72
N SER A 13 -9.68 -39.10 -48.75
CA SER A 13 -9.47 -38.06 -47.72
C SER A 13 -8.44 -38.53 -46.70
N THR A 14 -7.21 -38.03 -46.82
CA THR A 14 -6.16 -38.17 -45.80
C THR A 14 -6.55 -37.41 -44.52
N PRO A 15 -6.27 -37.96 -43.31
CA PRO A 15 -6.40 -37.19 -42.09
C PRO A 15 -5.27 -36.15 -42.01
N THR A 16 -5.64 -34.86 -41.92
CA THR A 16 -4.67 -33.79 -41.67
C THR A 16 -4.18 -33.84 -40.22
N LEU A 17 -2.92 -34.22 -40.01
CA LEU A 17 -2.24 -34.00 -38.75
C LEU A 17 -2.02 -32.50 -38.55
N ALA A 18 -2.79 -31.87 -37.68
CA ALA A 18 -2.52 -30.50 -37.23
C ALA A 18 -1.33 -30.51 -36.27
N ILE A 19 -0.15 -30.14 -36.76
CA ILE A 19 1.04 -29.90 -35.92
C ILE A 19 0.90 -28.53 -35.27
N LYS A 20 1.14 -28.47 -33.96
CA LYS A 20 1.01 -27.28 -33.12
C LYS A 20 1.94 -26.15 -33.59
N SER A 21 1.45 -24.92 -33.51
CA SER A 21 2.28 -23.76 -33.17
C SER A 21 1.48 -22.87 -32.23
N ALA A 22 1.90 -22.82 -30.97
CA ALA A 22 1.49 -21.74 -30.09
C ALA A 22 2.27 -20.50 -30.57
N SER A 23 1.57 -19.53 -31.13
CA SER A 23 2.14 -18.18 -31.22
C SER A 23 2.05 -17.58 -29.83
N ASP A 24 3.09 -17.84 -29.03
CA ASP A 24 3.35 -17.09 -27.82
C ASP A 24 3.40 -15.61 -28.19
N CYS A 25 2.31 -14.90 -27.88
CA CYS A 25 2.34 -13.45 -27.87
C CYS A 25 3.13 -13.05 -26.62
N LEU A 26 4.46 -13.17 -26.73
CA LEU A 26 5.42 -12.69 -25.76
C LEU A 26 5.33 -11.16 -25.79
N THR A 27 4.28 -10.66 -25.15
CA THR A 27 4.12 -9.27 -24.84
C THR A 27 5.32 -8.96 -23.97
N ILE A 28 6.26 -8.19 -24.52
CA ILE A 28 7.28 -7.54 -23.71
C ILE A 28 6.47 -6.57 -22.86
N GLN A 29 6.01 -7.05 -21.70
CA GLN A 29 5.80 -6.18 -20.56
C GLN A 29 7.15 -5.53 -20.35
N VAL A 30 7.25 -4.30 -20.84
CA VAL A 30 8.20 -3.35 -20.28
C VAL A 30 7.92 -3.43 -18.79
N LEU A 31 8.86 -4.00 -18.05
CA LEU A 31 8.90 -3.84 -16.62
C LEU A 31 9.08 -2.34 -16.42
N CYS A 32 7.96 -1.62 -16.34
CA CYS A 32 7.94 -0.36 -15.62
C CYS A 32 8.68 -0.64 -14.31
N PRO A 33 9.66 0.17 -13.90
CA PRO A 33 10.17 0.03 -12.55
C PRO A 33 8.94 0.05 -11.63
N ALA A 34 8.82 -0.97 -10.78
CA ALA A 34 7.74 -0.97 -9.79
C ALA A 34 7.79 0.38 -9.09
N GLU A 35 6.64 1.04 -8.90
CA GLU A 35 6.60 2.33 -8.23
C GLU A 35 6.93 2.09 -6.76
N MET A 36 8.23 2.07 -6.45
CA MET A 36 8.72 1.80 -5.11
C MET A 36 8.61 3.07 -4.29
N GLY A 37 7.86 2.98 -3.21
CA GLY A 37 7.79 3.96 -2.15
C GLY A 37 8.57 3.52 -0.93
N ILE A 38 8.78 4.47 -0.02
CA ILE A 38 9.26 4.22 1.33
C ILE A 38 8.20 4.71 2.31
N LEU A 39 7.77 3.83 3.20
CA LEU A 39 6.77 4.12 4.23
C LEU A 39 7.46 4.53 5.53
N TYR A 40 6.98 5.61 6.12
CA TYR A 40 7.39 6.10 7.42
C TYR A 40 6.18 6.45 8.29
N VAL A 41 6.38 6.46 9.60
CA VAL A 41 5.55 7.25 10.53
C VAL A 41 6.27 8.58 10.79
N ALA A 42 5.65 9.69 10.35
CA ALA A 42 6.13 11.03 10.63
C ALA A 42 5.59 11.50 11.99
N VAL A 43 6.50 11.90 12.88
CA VAL A 43 6.20 12.38 14.24
C VAL A 43 6.28 13.90 14.29
N TYR A 44 5.26 14.54 14.88
CA TYR A 44 5.17 15.99 15.02
C TYR A 44 4.92 16.38 16.47
N LYS A 45 5.69 17.35 16.98
CA LYS A 45 5.50 17.90 18.33
C LYS A 45 4.15 18.65 18.44
N PRO A 46 3.48 18.62 19.60
CA PRO A 46 2.21 19.29 19.81
C PRO A 46 2.24 20.77 19.41
N ARG A 47 1.11 21.27 18.89
CA ARG A 47 0.94 22.68 18.53
C ARG A 47 0.75 23.62 19.73
N GLN A 48 0.48 23.05 20.91
CA GLN A 48 0.27 23.76 22.16
C GLN A 48 1.22 23.18 23.23
N THR A 49 1.50 23.93 24.29
CA THR A 49 2.43 23.50 25.35
C THR A 49 1.92 22.33 26.20
N LEU A 50 0.63 22.00 26.09
CA LEU A 50 -0.01 20.83 26.70
C LEU A 50 -0.75 20.08 25.59
N GLY A 51 -0.20 18.96 25.15
CA GLY A 51 -0.74 18.12 24.08
C GLY A 51 0.19 16.95 23.79
N THR A 52 -0.35 15.89 23.18
CA THR A 52 0.44 14.71 22.75
C THR A 52 1.12 14.97 21.41
N TYR A 53 2.10 14.13 21.06
CA TYR A 53 2.62 14.14 19.70
C TYR A 53 1.53 13.73 18.71
N HIS A 54 1.58 14.32 17.52
CA HIS A 54 0.74 13.94 16.39
C HIS A 54 1.53 13.02 15.47
N TRP A 55 0.95 11.88 15.10
CA TRP A 55 1.57 10.93 14.18
C TRP A 55 0.79 10.88 12.87
N ALA A 56 1.50 10.69 11.76
CA ALA A 56 0.94 10.52 10.42
C ALA A 56 1.75 9.47 9.65
N LEU A 57 1.14 8.78 8.68
CA LEU A 57 1.89 8.01 7.70
C LEU A 57 2.48 8.97 6.67
N TYR A 58 3.75 8.78 6.33
CA TYR A 58 4.42 9.51 5.27
C TYR A 58 4.92 8.52 4.23
N LEU A 59 4.47 8.73 2.99
CA LEU A 59 4.88 7.98 1.82
C LEU A 59 5.81 8.85 0.96
N GLU A 60 7.04 8.37 0.78
CA GLU A 60 8.00 8.93 -0.16
C GLU A 60 8.03 8.08 -1.43
N GLU A 61 7.51 8.62 -2.53
CA GLU A 61 7.63 8.08 -3.89
C GLU A 61 8.77 8.81 -4.63
N SER A 62 9.20 8.32 -5.80
CA SER A 62 10.37 8.88 -6.51
C SER A 62 10.25 10.37 -6.88
N ASP A 63 9.05 10.84 -7.23
CA ASP A 63 8.75 12.23 -7.62
C ASP A 63 7.63 12.86 -6.76
N SER A 64 7.20 12.19 -5.68
CA SER A 64 5.91 12.43 -5.02
C SER A 64 6.01 12.20 -3.50
N HIS A 65 5.22 12.97 -2.73
CA HIS A 65 5.19 12.93 -1.27
C HIS A 65 3.73 13.03 -0.80
N SER A 66 3.23 11.99 -0.13
CA SER A 66 1.89 11.98 0.48
C SER A 66 2.01 11.77 1.99
N VAL A 67 1.29 12.60 2.76
CA VAL A 67 1.09 12.43 4.20
C VAL A 67 -0.37 12.09 4.46
N PHE A 68 -0.60 10.98 5.14
CA PHE A 68 -1.92 10.45 5.48
C PHE A 68 -2.11 10.51 6.99
N GLN A 69 -3.20 11.10 7.44
CA GLN A 69 -3.40 11.36 8.86
C GLN A 69 -4.88 11.41 9.22
N VAL A 70 -5.14 11.16 10.50
CA VAL A 70 -6.41 11.50 11.12
C VAL A 70 -6.26 12.77 11.93
N VAL A 71 -7.10 13.76 11.63
CA VAL A 71 -7.09 15.09 12.26
C VAL A 71 -8.47 15.42 12.82
N GLY A 72 -8.50 16.16 13.93
CA GLY A 72 -9.75 16.56 14.58
C GLY A 72 -9.59 16.65 16.10
N ASN A 73 -10.72 16.76 16.78
CA ASN A 73 -10.81 16.61 18.24
C ASN A 73 -11.31 15.19 18.56
N PRO A 74 -11.17 14.70 19.82
CA PRO A 74 -11.82 13.48 20.28
C PRO A 74 -13.30 13.42 19.87
N CYS A 75 -13.72 12.27 19.35
CA CYS A 75 -15.06 12.03 18.79
C CYS A 75 -15.46 12.88 17.57
N GLN A 76 -14.52 13.60 16.95
CA GLN A 76 -14.71 14.43 15.74
C GLN A 76 -13.53 14.32 14.76
N PHE A 77 -12.90 13.16 14.73
CA PHE A 77 -11.80 12.81 13.85
C PHE A 77 -12.25 12.59 12.40
N ARG A 78 -11.39 12.96 11.46
CA ARG A 78 -11.55 12.75 10.02
C ARG A 78 -10.21 12.40 9.39
N TYR A 79 -10.26 11.56 8.36
CA TYR A 79 -9.13 11.28 7.49
C TYR A 79 -8.76 12.52 6.65
N GLN A 80 -7.47 12.68 6.40
CA GLN A 80 -6.92 13.69 5.51
C GLN A 80 -5.65 13.15 4.84
N GLU A 81 -5.58 13.29 3.52
CA GLU A 81 -4.34 13.17 2.76
C GLU A 81 -3.83 14.58 2.37
N LEU A 82 -2.52 14.78 2.41
CA LEU A 82 -1.82 15.99 1.99
C LEU A 82 -0.66 15.64 1.06
N SER A 83 -0.54 16.33 -0.08
CA SER A 83 0.69 16.27 -0.89
C SER A 83 1.71 17.26 -0.32
N SER A 84 2.58 16.75 0.56
CA SER A 84 3.54 17.54 1.34
C SER A 84 4.63 16.66 1.94
N ARG A 85 5.77 17.27 2.29
CA ARG A 85 6.83 16.64 3.09
C ARG A 85 6.68 16.98 4.58
N PRO A 86 6.88 16.03 5.52
CA PRO A 86 6.85 16.32 6.96
C PRO A 86 7.75 17.49 7.37
N GLU A 87 8.97 17.54 6.83
CA GLU A 87 10.03 18.52 7.12
C GLU A 87 9.66 19.95 6.69
N SER A 88 8.59 20.13 5.92
CA SER A 88 8.08 21.46 5.55
C SER A 88 7.42 22.22 6.71
N THR A 89 7.36 21.59 7.90
CA THR A 89 6.77 22.17 9.11
C THR A 89 7.79 22.23 10.25
N ASP A 90 7.85 23.36 10.96
CA ASP A 90 8.65 23.50 12.20
C ASP A 90 8.17 22.58 13.34
N HIS A 91 7.08 21.84 13.13
CA HIS A 91 6.50 20.87 14.05
C HIS A 91 7.04 19.45 13.87
N HIS A 92 7.66 19.14 12.73
CA HIS A 92 8.26 17.83 12.49
C HIS A 92 9.41 17.55 13.46
N VAL A 93 9.56 16.28 13.83
CA VAL A 93 10.55 15.78 14.78
C VAL A 93 11.43 14.75 14.09
N GLU A 94 10.81 13.69 13.57
CA GLU A 94 11.49 12.61 12.85
C GLU A 94 10.53 11.81 11.96
N ASN A 95 11.10 10.99 11.07
CA ASN A 95 10.40 9.96 10.31
C ASN A 95 10.91 8.58 10.74
N ILE A 96 10.05 7.76 11.31
CA ILE A 96 10.35 6.40 11.72
C ILE A 96 10.12 5.48 10.52
N PHE A 97 11.17 4.83 10.02
CA PHE A 97 11.05 3.90 8.90
C PHE A 97 10.15 2.70 9.26
N VAL A 98 9.20 2.39 8.37
CA VAL A 98 8.33 1.22 8.44
C VAL A 98 8.80 0.15 7.45
N ALA A 99 8.71 0.43 6.14
CA ALA A 99 8.96 -0.55 5.09
C ALA A 99 9.33 0.11 3.75
N HIS A 100 9.86 -0.70 2.82
CA HIS A 100 9.73 -0.43 1.40
C HIS A 100 8.42 -1.04 0.89
N ILE A 101 7.76 -0.35 -0.04
CA ILE A 101 6.46 -0.77 -0.60
C ILE A 101 6.48 -0.64 -2.12
N ASP A 102 6.02 -1.67 -2.81
CA ASP A 102 5.86 -1.71 -4.26
C ASP A 102 4.38 -1.75 -4.72
N ASP A 103 3.44 -2.18 -3.86
CA ASP A 103 2.00 -1.94 -4.06
C ASP A 103 1.51 -0.64 -3.38
N ILE A 104 1.82 0.48 -4.03
CA ILE A 104 1.35 1.82 -3.63
C ILE A 104 -0.18 1.96 -3.69
N GLN A 105 -0.85 1.22 -4.59
CA GLN A 105 -2.30 1.34 -4.76
C GLN A 105 -3.04 0.54 -3.69
N GLY A 106 -2.60 -0.69 -3.39
CA GLY A 106 -3.04 -1.48 -2.24
C GLY A 106 -2.88 -0.72 -0.93
N TYR A 107 -1.68 -0.19 -0.67
CA TYR A 107 -1.41 0.71 0.47
C TYR A 107 -2.44 1.85 0.59
N ARG A 108 -2.69 2.59 -0.50
CA ARG A 108 -3.66 3.70 -0.52
C ARG A 108 -5.10 3.23 -0.27
N VAL A 109 -5.47 2.03 -0.73
CA VAL A 109 -6.79 1.43 -0.47
C VAL A 109 -6.95 1.06 1.01
N VAL A 110 -5.96 0.40 1.63
CA VAL A 110 -5.99 0.05 3.06
C VAL A 110 -6.10 1.31 3.92
N VAL A 111 -5.18 2.26 3.72
CA VAL A 111 -5.11 3.52 4.49
C VAL A 111 -6.40 4.34 4.43
N SER A 112 -7.01 4.45 3.24
CA SER A 112 -8.24 5.22 3.06
C SER A 112 -9.53 4.48 3.46
N SER A 113 -9.46 3.15 3.58
CA SER A 113 -10.58 2.31 4.06
C SER A 113 -10.60 2.15 5.59
N GLN A 114 -9.53 2.57 6.28
CA GLN A 114 -9.40 2.40 7.72
C GLN A 114 -10.54 3.06 8.51
N VAL A 115 -11.12 2.30 9.44
CA VAL A 115 -12.18 2.79 10.31
C VAL A 115 -11.65 3.89 11.23
N ILE A 116 -12.40 5.00 11.32
CA ILE A 116 -12.14 6.09 12.28
C ILE A 116 -13.09 5.91 13.45
N ASP A 117 -12.56 5.57 14.62
CA ASP A 117 -13.36 5.48 15.84
C ASP A 117 -13.62 6.88 16.42
N ASN A 118 -14.88 7.31 16.34
CA ASN A 118 -15.37 8.56 16.91
C ASN A 118 -16.21 8.33 18.19
N GLU A 119 -16.29 7.11 18.70
CA GLU A 119 -17.00 6.76 19.92
C GLU A 119 -16.04 6.59 21.11
N THR A 120 -14.84 6.07 20.89
CA THR A 120 -13.81 5.87 21.93
C THR A 120 -13.06 7.17 22.25
N HIS A 121 -13.21 7.66 23.48
CA HIS A 121 -12.62 8.94 23.93
C HIS A 121 -11.08 9.00 23.87
N HIS A 122 -10.40 7.87 24.06
CA HIS A 122 -8.94 7.76 24.06
C HIS A 122 -8.34 7.37 22.69
N TRP A 123 -9.18 7.17 21.67
CA TRP A 123 -8.73 6.93 20.30
C TRP A 123 -8.25 8.24 19.67
N GLY A 124 -7.34 8.17 18.69
CA GLY A 124 -6.77 9.33 18.03
C GLY A 124 -5.70 8.96 17.01
N CYS A 125 -4.89 9.94 16.59
CA CYS A 125 -3.91 9.74 15.51
C CYS A 125 -2.93 8.58 15.78
N GLN A 126 -2.40 8.45 17.00
CA GLN A 126 -1.47 7.37 17.36
C GLN A 126 -2.12 5.98 17.26
N GLN A 127 -3.36 5.83 17.74
CA GLN A 127 -4.10 4.56 17.62
C GLN A 127 -4.44 4.24 16.16
N TRP A 128 -4.87 5.23 15.38
CA TRP A 128 -5.13 5.05 13.94
C TRP A 128 -3.91 4.53 13.18
N ILE A 129 -2.69 4.99 13.52
CA ILE A 129 -1.44 4.46 12.93
C ILE A 129 -1.28 2.98 13.24
N PHE A 130 -1.46 2.55 14.49
CA PHE A 130 -1.41 1.13 14.84
C PHE A 130 -2.51 0.33 14.11
N ASP A 131 -3.74 0.84 14.06
CA ASP A 131 -4.86 0.16 13.41
C ASP A 131 -4.61 -0.04 11.89
N VAL A 132 -3.95 0.91 11.21
CA VAL A 132 -3.50 0.74 9.82
C VAL A 132 -2.35 -0.26 9.73
N LEU A 133 -1.31 -0.14 10.57
CA LEU A 133 -0.12 -0.99 10.50
C LEU A 133 -0.44 -2.48 10.71
N GLU A 134 -1.41 -2.81 11.56
CA GLU A 134 -1.93 -4.18 11.72
C GLU A 134 -2.64 -4.71 10.47
N SER A 135 -3.18 -3.83 9.63
CA SER A 135 -3.95 -4.19 8.43
C SER A 135 -3.08 -4.36 7.17
N LEU A 136 -1.89 -3.75 7.13
CA LEU A 136 -1.01 -3.80 5.95
C LEU A 136 -0.45 -5.21 5.62
N PRO A 137 -0.11 -6.09 6.58
CA PRO A 137 0.31 -7.46 6.29
C PRO A 137 -0.82 -8.36 5.77
N ASP A 138 -2.06 -8.16 6.24
CA ASP A 138 -3.24 -8.94 5.83
C ASP A 138 -3.55 -8.77 4.32
N ASP A 139 -3.23 -7.60 3.76
CA ASP A 139 -3.35 -7.26 2.33
C ASP A 139 -2.01 -7.41 1.55
N ASP A 140 -0.98 -8.06 2.13
CA ASP A 140 0.36 -8.32 1.53
C ASP A 140 1.12 -7.02 1.11
N VAL A 141 0.80 -5.88 1.74
CA VAL A 141 1.42 -4.58 1.44
C VAL A 141 2.79 -4.43 2.10
N ILE A 142 2.96 -4.94 3.32
CA ILE A 142 4.25 -5.01 4.02
C ILE A 142 4.45 -6.40 4.61
N THR A 143 5.69 -6.79 4.90
CA THR A 143 5.92 -8.10 5.54
C THR A 143 5.58 -8.08 7.02
N ASP A 144 5.25 -9.25 7.58
CA ASP A 144 5.12 -9.47 9.03
C ASP A 144 6.34 -8.96 9.83
N TYR A 145 7.53 -9.03 9.23
CA TYR A 145 8.78 -8.58 9.84
C TYR A 145 8.85 -7.05 9.91
N ASP A 146 8.56 -6.36 8.81
CA ASP A 146 8.55 -4.90 8.76
C ASP A 146 7.48 -4.33 9.70
N HIS A 147 6.28 -4.95 9.72
CA HIS A 147 5.23 -4.62 10.67
C HIS A 147 5.71 -4.77 12.13
N ALA A 148 6.26 -5.93 12.50
CA ALA A 148 6.73 -6.18 13.86
C ALA A 148 7.87 -5.24 14.28
N GLU A 149 8.81 -4.93 13.38
CA GLU A 149 9.91 -3.99 13.66
C GLU A 149 9.40 -2.55 13.82
N ALA A 150 8.49 -2.10 12.94
CA ALA A 150 7.87 -0.79 13.03
C ALA A 150 7.05 -0.62 14.31
N LYS A 151 6.18 -1.59 14.61
CA LYS A 151 5.36 -1.60 15.82
C LYS A 151 6.20 -1.53 17.08
N PHE A 152 7.26 -2.33 17.18
CA PHE A 152 8.17 -2.31 18.33
C PHE A 152 8.84 -0.93 18.52
N LYS A 153 9.30 -0.28 17.44
CA LYS A 153 9.87 1.08 17.51
C LYS A 153 8.85 2.11 18.01
N LEU A 154 7.60 2.02 17.52
CA LEU A 154 6.52 2.94 17.88
C LEU A 154 6.08 2.75 19.34
N GLU A 155 5.95 1.51 19.81
CA GLU A 155 5.63 1.19 21.21
C GLU A 155 6.69 1.75 22.18
N MET A 156 7.98 1.65 21.83
CA MET A 156 9.08 2.22 22.62
C MET A 156 8.98 3.76 22.73
N ILE A 157 8.57 4.45 21.66
CA ILE A 157 8.39 5.91 21.67
C ILE A 157 7.14 6.30 22.47
N PHE A 158 6.02 5.59 22.26
CA PHE A 158 4.77 5.84 22.95
C PHE A 158 4.87 5.66 24.47
N GLN A 159 5.64 4.68 24.95
CA GLN A 159 5.89 4.50 26.39
C GLN A 159 6.71 5.66 26.98
N VAL A 160 7.71 6.18 26.23
CA VAL A 160 8.51 7.35 26.66
C VAL A 160 7.65 8.61 26.76
N GLU A 161 6.62 8.78 25.91
CA GLU A 161 5.67 9.90 26.03
C GLU A 161 4.85 9.86 27.34
N ILE A 162 4.58 8.68 27.90
CA ILE A 162 3.76 8.50 29.11
C ILE A 162 4.58 8.69 30.41
N GLU A 163 5.89 8.39 30.40
CA GLU A 163 6.76 8.52 31.58
C GLU A 163 7.36 9.93 31.76
N GLY A 164 7.08 10.87 30.83
CA GLY A 164 7.69 12.20 30.79
C GLY A 164 7.08 13.30 31.68
N ASP A 165 6.00 13.03 32.41
CA ASP A 165 5.19 14.02 33.15
C ASP A 165 5.32 13.86 34.69
N GLY A 166 6.56 13.80 35.19
CA GLY A 166 6.93 13.58 36.60
C GLY A 166 7.75 14.69 37.25
#